data_AF-A0A0S4Q074-F1
#
_entry.id   AF-A0A0S4Q074-F1
#
_cell.length_a   1.000
_cell.length_b   1.000
_cell.length_c   1.000
_cell.angle_alpha   90.00
_cell.angle_beta   90.00
_cell.angle_gamma   90.00
#
_symmetry.space_group_name_H-M   'P 1'
#
loop_
_entity.id
_entity.type
_entity.pdbx_description
1 polymer ?
#
loop_
_entity_poly.entity_id
_entity_poly.type
_entity_poly.pdbx_seq_one_letter_code
_entity_poly.pdbx_strand_id
1 'polypeptide(L)'
;MNPACAKQKQNISNSYKKHKMRGGFYIVYAVLFILSLGLACAFYLSQSHHRSYTHSTLHAKIQLQLYTRSLANMLTLCLKERDFNSCKRQEFVFPQDYRFRTTLTEIAPQTFLLDIHGKVLHPSNANTLRVSKRYVLLLP
;
A
#
# COMPACT_ATOMS: atom_id res chain seq x y z
N MET A 1 19.20 -78.96 16.22
CA MET A 1 18.80 -77.67 15.62
C MET A 1 18.75 -76.63 16.74
N ASN A 2 19.68 -75.66 16.75
CA ASN A 2 19.97 -74.86 17.96
C ASN A 2 18.99 -73.67 18.08
N PRO A 3 18.09 -73.61 19.09
CA PRO A 3 16.98 -72.66 19.16
C PRO A 3 17.40 -71.19 19.38
N ALA A 4 18.66 -70.95 19.76
CA ALA A 4 19.20 -69.61 19.97
C ALA A 4 19.35 -68.79 18.67
N CYS A 5 19.67 -69.44 17.55
CA CYS A 5 19.92 -68.75 16.28
C CYS A 5 18.62 -68.23 15.63
N ALA A 6 17.49 -68.92 15.85
CA ALA A 6 16.18 -68.51 15.36
C ALA A 6 15.63 -67.26 16.09
N LYS A 7 15.83 -67.18 17.41
CA LYS A 7 15.46 -65.99 18.21
C LYS A 7 16.26 -64.75 17.84
N GLN A 8 17.55 -64.91 17.51
CA GLN A 8 18.42 -63.78 17.16
C GLN A 8 18.04 -63.17 15.80
N LYS A 9 17.70 -64.00 14.79
CA LYS A 9 17.19 -63.51 13.50
C LYS A 9 15.86 -62.76 13.62
N GLN A 10 14.95 -63.23 14.49
CA GLN A 10 13.67 -62.55 14.73
C GLN A 10 13.83 -61.20 15.42
N ASN A 11 14.72 -61.08 16.40
CA ASN A 11 14.97 -59.80 17.09
C ASN A 11 15.58 -58.74 16.18
N ILE A 12 16.50 -59.12 15.28
CA ILE A 12 17.09 -58.19 14.32
C ILE A 12 16.04 -57.74 13.30
N SER A 13 15.23 -58.66 12.76
CA SER A 13 14.16 -58.33 11.79
C SER A 13 13.10 -57.39 12.40
N ASN A 14 12.72 -57.60 13.65
CA ASN A 14 11.76 -56.74 14.35
C ASN A 14 12.33 -55.35 14.67
N SER A 15 13.62 -55.25 15.00
CA SER A 15 14.28 -53.97 15.23
C SER A 15 14.37 -53.13 13.94
N TYR A 16 14.68 -53.76 12.80
CA TYR A 16 14.71 -53.11 11.49
C TYR A 16 13.32 -52.63 11.03
N LYS A 17 12.25 -53.41 11.25
CA LYS A 17 10.87 -52.97 10.96
C LYS A 17 10.45 -51.78 11.83
N LYS A 18 10.83 -51.78 13.11
CA LYS A 18 10.51 -50.70 14.08
C LYS A 18 11.22 -49.38 13.73
N HIS A 19 12.46 -49.44 13.25
CA HIS A 19 13.20 -48.27 12.77
C HIS A 19 12.67 -47.71 11.43
N LYS A 20 12.31 -48.58 10.47
CA LYS A 20 11.67 -48.15 9.22
C LYS A 20 10.32 -47.47 9.44
N MET A 21 9.51 -47.98 10.38
CA MET A 21 8.24 -47.34 10.74
C MET A 21 8.43 -45.98 11.40
N ARG A 22 9.40 -45.80 12.31
CA ARG A 22 9.68 -44.46 12.89
C ARG A 22 10.20 -43.47 11.84
N GLY A 23 11.14 -43.86 10.99
CA GLY A 23 11.74 -42.97 9.98
C GLY A 23 10.77 -42.45 8.91
N GLY A 24 9.80 -43.29 8.47
CA GLY A 24 8.80 -42.89 7.47
C GLY A 24 7.85 -41.81 7.96
N PHE A 25 7.42 -41.87 9.23
CA PHE A 25 6.53 -40.86 9.80
C PHE A 25 7.21 -39.48 9.91
N TYR A 26 8.49 -39.41 10.31
CA TYR A 26 9.21 -38.14 10.40
C TYR A 26 9.34 -37.41 9.05
N ILE A 27 9.48 -38.15 7.95
CA ILE A 27 9.54 -37.56 6.60
C ILE A 27 8.19 -36.93 6.25
N VAL A 28 7.08 -37.60 6.54
CA VAL A 28 5.73 -37.05 6.30
C VAL A 28 5.51 -35.78 7.13
N TYR A 29 5.91 -35.79 8.41
CA TYR A 29 5.83 -34.59 9.25
C TYR A 29 6.72 -33.45 8.74
N ALA A 30 7.94 -33.74 8.29
CA ALA A 30 8.84 -32.73 7.73
C ALA A 30 8.27 -32.10 6.45
N VAL A 31 7.68 -32.90 5.57
CA VAL A 31 7.03 -32.41 4.34
C VAL A 31 5.82 -31.53 4.67
N LEU A 32 4.95 -31.97 5.58
CA LEU A 32 3.81 -31.16 6.02
C LEU A 32 4.25 -29.85 6.67
N PHE A 33 5.31 -29.89 7.48
CA PHE A 33 5.87 -28.71 8.12
C PHE A 33 6.39 -27.71 7.08
N ILE A 34 7.20 -28.16 6.11
CA ILE A 34 7.72 -27.30 5.03
C ILE A 34 6.58 -26.71 4.20
N LEU A 35 5.56 -27.51 3.85
CA LEU A 35 4.39 -27.03 3.11
C LEU A 35 3.61 -25.98 3.93
N SER A 36 3.38 -26.23 5.22
CA SER A 36 2.68 -25.29 6.09
C SER A 36 3.44 -23.97 6.26
N LEU A 37 4.77 -24.05 6.39
CA LEU A 37 5.63 -22.88 6.49
C LEU A 37 5.67 -22.09 5.17
N GLY A 38 5.77 -22.79 4.04
CA GLY A 38 5.70 -22.18 2.71
C GLY A 38 4.38 -21.46 2.47
N LEU A 39 3.24 -22.08 2.83
CA LEU A 39 1.92 -21.47 2.73
C LEU A 39 1.78 -20.26 3.66
N ALA A 40 2.25 -20.35 4.90
CA ALA A 40 2.21 -19.25 5.86
C ALA A 40 3.06 -18.06 5.38
N CYS A 41 4.27 -18.32 4.88
CA CYS A 41 5.15 -17.29 4.33
C CYS A 41 4.56 -16.65 3.07
N ALA A 42 4.01 -17.44 2.13
CA ALA A 42 3.38 -16.93 0.92
C ALA A 42 2.17 -16.05 1.24
N PHE A 43 1.32 -16.48 2.18
CA PHE A 43 0.18 -15.71 2.65
C PHE A 43 0.61 -14.41 3.34
N TYR A 44 1.61 -14.49 4.23
CA TYR A 44 2.13 -13.32 4.94
C TYR A 44 2.73 -12.29 3.98
N LEU A 45 3.52 -12.73 2.99
CA LEU A 45 4.09 -11.85 1.98
C LEU A 45 3.01 -11.18 1.13
N SER A 46 2.01 -11.94 0.69
CA SER A 46 0.89 -11.40 -0.09
C SER A 46 0.10 -10.36 0.71
N GLN A 47 -0.25 -10.69 1.96
CA GLN A 47 -0.98 -9.80 2.85
C GLN A 47 -0.17 -8.53 3.19
N SER A 48 1.12 -8.68 3.46
CA SER A 48 2.03 -7.57 3.72
C SER A 48 2.14 -6.63 2.51
N HIS A 49 2.29 -7.20 1.31
CA HIS A 49 2.34 -6.44 0.07
C HIS A 49 1.02 -5.68 -0.17
N HIS A 50 -0.12 -6.34 0.01
CA HIS A 50 -1.43 -5.70 -0.14
C HIS A 50 -1.66 -4.59 0.88
N ARG A 51 -1.25 -4.79 2.13
CA ARG A 51 -1.34 -3.77 3.19
C ARG A 51 -0.41 -2.59 2.91
N SER A 52 0.81 -2.84 2.47
CA SER A 52 1.76 -1.78 2.10
C SER A 52 1.24 -0.95 0.93
N TYR A 53 0.72 -1.62 -0.10
CA TYR A 53 0.10 -0.97 -1.24
C TYR A 53 -1.08 -0.11 -0.83
N THR A 54 -2.08 -0.67 -0.14
CA THR A 54 -3.27 0.06 0.31
C THR A 54 -2.90 1.23 1.23
N HIS A 55 -1.96 1.05 2.14
CA HIS A 55 -1.46 2.12 3.01
C HIS A 55 -0.80 3.25 2.20
N SER A 56 0.05 2.92 1.21
CA SER A 56 0.68 3.93 0.35
C SER A 56 -0.33 4.73 -0.47
N THR A 57 -1.37 4.08 -1.01
CA THR A 57 -2.45 4.77 -1.73
C THR A 57 -3.20 5.74 -0.82
N LEU A 58 -3.44 5.33 0.43
CA LEU A 58 -4.17 6.11 1.41
C LEU A 58 -3.36 7.33 1.85
N HIS A 59 -2.07 7.16 2.15
CA HIS A 59 -1.17 8.27 2.47
C HIS A 59 -1.10 9.29 1.35
N ALA A 60 -0.91 8.85 0.10
CA ALA A 60 -0.85 9.76 -1.04
C ALA A 60 -2.17 10.54 -1.22
N LYS A 61 -3.32 9.88 -1.02
CA LYS A 61 -4.63 10.53 -1.10
C LYS A 61 -4.85 11.56 0.01
N ILE A 62 -4.42 11.27 1.24
CA ILE A 62 -4.50 12.20 2.37
C ILE A 62 -3.59 13.40 2.12
N GLN A 63 -2.35 13.17 1.68
CA GLN A 63 -1.41 14.25 1.33
C GLN A 63 -1.97 15.15 0.22
N LEU A 64 -2.56 14.58 -0.84
CA LEU A 64 -3.26 15.33 -1.88
C LEU A 64 -4.36 16.23 -1.31
N GLN A 65 -5.16 15.71 -0.37
CA GLN A 65 -6.23 16.48 0.27
C GLN A 65 -5.71 17.60 1.16
N LEU A 66 -4.66 17.35 1.95
CA LEU A 66 -4.04 18.34 2.81
C LEU A 66 -3.45 19.49 1.99
N TYR A 67 -2.71 19.18 0.93
CA TYR A 67 -2.19 20.20 0.02
C TYR A 67 -3.30 20.99 -0.66
N THR A 68 -4.38 20.34 -1.09
CA THR A 68 -5.55 21.03 -1.66
C THR A 68 -6.13 22.05 -0.68
N ARG A 69 -6.29 21.68 0.59
CA ARG A 69 -6.81 22.58 1.63
C ARG A 69 -5.84 23.73 1.92
N SER A 70 -4.55 23.44 1.98
CA SER A 70 -3.52 24.46 2.17
C SER A 70 -3.49 25.46 1.01
N LEU A 71 -3.61 24.99 -0.23
CA LEU A 71 -3.66 25.82 -1.43
C LEU A 71 -4.89 26.71 -1.45
N ALA A 72 -6.06 26.19 -1.05
CA ALA A 72 -7.28 26.99 -0.97
C ALA A 72 -7.10 28.20 -0.01
N ASN A 73 -6.49 27.96 1.16
CA ASN A 73 -6.18 29.04 2.10
C ASN A 73 -5.16 30.03 1.51
N MET A 74 -4.09 29.54 0.89
CA MET A 74 -3.06 30.38 0.28
C MET A 74 -3.63 31.26 -0.84
N LEU A 75 -4.50 30.72 -1.70
CA LEU A 75 -5.15 31.49 -2.77
C LEU A 75 -6.16 32.49 -2.24
N THR A 76 -6.83 32.16 -1.15
CA THR A 76 -7.70 33.12 -0.44
C THR A 76 -6.88 34.30 0.09
N LEU A 77 -5.67 34.05 0.62
CA LEU A 77 -4.76 35.12 1.03
C LEU A 77 -4.22 35.91 -0.16
N CYS A 78 -3.84 35.23 -1.26
CA CYS A 78 -3.42 35.87 -2.51
C CYS A 78 -4.46 36.87 -3.00
N LEU A 79 -5.74 36.51 -2.96
CA LEU A 79 -6.83 37.39 -3.40
C LEU A 79 -7.09 38.57 -2.47
N LYS A 80 -6.71 38.47 -1.20
CA LYS A 80 -6.81 39.59 -0.24
C LYS A 80 -5.67 40.58 -0.39
N GLU A 81 -4.48 40.11 -0.77
CA GLU A 81 -3.26 40.95 -0.85
C GLU A 81 -2.93 41.43 -2.27
N ARG A 82 -3.36 40.70 -3.31
CA ARG A 82 -3.03 40.96 -4.72
C ARG A 82 -4.26 40.94 -5.62
N ASP A 83 -4.07 41.50 -6.81
CA ASP A 83 -5.08 41.51 -7.87
C ASP A 83 -5.43 40.11 -8.38
N PHE A 84 -6.70 39.95 -8.76
CA PHE A 84 -7.27 38.73 -9.35
C PHE A 84 -6.42 38.15 -10.48
N ASN A 85 -5.90 38.99 -11.37
CA ASN A 85 -5.11 38.54 -12.52
C ASN A 85 -3.82 37.81 -12.12
N SER A 86 -3.22 38.17 -10.99
CA SER A 86 -2.03 37.50 -10.45
C SER A 86 -2.34 36.15 -9.80
N CYS A 87 -3.56 36.00 -9.27
CA CYS A 87 -4.03 34.79 -8.60
C CYS A 87 -4.85 33.85 -9.51
N LYS A 88 -5.10 34.26 -10.76
CA LYS A 88 -5.99 33.58 -11.71
C LYS A 88 -5.55 32.16 -12.06
N ARG A 89 -4.26 31.95 -12.31
CA ARG A 89 -3.68 30.64 -12.64
C ARG A 89 -2.33 30.50 -11.99
N GLN A 90 -2.20 29.50 -11.12
CA GLN A 90 -0.95 29.20 -10.46
C GLN A 90 -0.68 27.70 -10.55
N GLU A 91 0.58 27.36 -10.74
CA GLU A 91 1.05 25.98 -10.72
C GLU A 91 2.04 25.83 -9.56
N PHE A 92 1.83 24.78 -8.78
CA PHE A 92 2.63 24.47 -7.60
C PHE A 92 3.20 23.07 -7.76
N VAL A 93 4.49 22.95 -7.49
CA VAL A 93 5.19 21.66 -7.44
C VAL A 93 5.67 21.48 -6.01
N PHE A 94 5.11 20.48 -5.34
CA PHE A 94 5.50 20.08 -4.00
C PHE A 94 6.50 18.92 -4.07
N PRO A 95 7.21 18.63 -2.95
CA PRO A 95 8.13 17.50 -2.88
C PRO A 95 7.47 16.19 -3.32
N GLN A 96 8.25 15.25 -3.86
CA GLN A 96 7.76 13.96 -4.39
C GLN A 96 6.85 14.07 -5.63
N ASP A 97 7.07 15.10 -6.47
CA ASP A 97 6.37 15.31 -7.76
C ASP A 97 4.85 15.49 -7.64
N TYR A 98 4.39 16.02 -6.50
CA TYR A 98 3.02 16.45 -6.31
C TYR A 98 2.78 17.74 -7.09
N ARG A 99 2.01 17.65 -8.18
CA ARG A 99 1.75 18.79 -9.06
C ARG A 99 0.32 19.27 -8.88
N PHE A 100 0.18 20.54 -8.56
CA PHE A 100 -1.11 21.19 -8.44
C PHE A 100 -1.23 22.34 -9.44
N ARG A 101 -2.41 22.45 -10.02
CA ARG A 101 -2.81 23.56 -10.85
C ARG A 101 -4.08 24.15 -10.27
N THR A 102 -4.07 25.45 -10.06
CA THR A 102 -5.23 26.18 -9.58
C THR A 102 -5.73 27.12 -10.68
N THR A 103 -7.04 27.27 -10.76
CA THR A 103 -7.69 28.17 -11.71
C THR A 103 -8.81 28.88 -10.99
N LEU A 104 -8.73 30.20 -10.99
CA LEU A 104 -9.74 31.06 -10.41
C LEU A 104 -10.59 31.65 -11.53
N THR A 105 -11.90 31.55 -11.39
CA THR A 105 -12.88 32.05 -12.34
C THR A 105 -13.84 32.96 -11.61
N GLU A 106 -14.01 34.19 -12.07
CA GLU A 106 -15.02 35.10 -11.53
C GLU A 106 -16.40 34.68 -12.08
N ILE A 107 -17.37 34.46 -11.18
CA ILE A 107 -18.74 34.13 -11.57
C ILE A 107 -19.61 35.39 -11.53
N ALA A 108 -19.45 36.19 -10.48
CA ALA A 108 -20.14 37.44 -10.27
C ALA A 108 -19.24 38.40 -9.47
N PRO A 109 -19.62 39.68 -9.31
CA PRO A 109 -18.89 40.61 -8.48
C PRO A 109 -18.69 40.00 -7.08
N GLN A 110 -17.44 40.00 -6.59
CA GLN A 110 -17.06 39.47 -5.26
C GLN A 110 -17.27 37.95 -5.06
N THR A 111 -17.64 37.20 -6.11
CA THR A 111 -17.82 35.74 -6.07
C THR A 111 -16.93 35.03 -7.07
N PHE A 112 -16.03 34.20 -6.54
CA PHE A 112 -15.01 33.53 -7.32
C PHE A 112 -15.08 32.02 -7.14
N LEU A 113 -14.93 31.30 -8.23
CA LEU A 113 -14.80 29.86 -8.26
C LEU A 113 -13.33 29.48 -8.32
N LEU A 114 -12.87 28.79 -7.28
CA LEU A 114 -11.53 28.26 -7.19
C LEU A 114 -11.54 26.76 -7.52
N ASP A 115 -10.99 26.43 -8.68
CA ASP A 115 -10.74 25.06 -9.12
C ASP A 115 -9.30 24.66 -8.79
N ILE A 116 -9.12 23.62 -7.99
CA ILE A 116 -7.82 23.04 -7.64
C ILE A 116 -7.74 21.63 -8.20
N HIS A 117 -6.73 21.38 -9.02
CA HIS A 117 -6.43 20.09 -9.62
C HIS A 117 -5.04 19.62 -9.17
N GLY A 118 -4.99 18.53 -8.41
CA GLY A 118 -3.75 17.90 -7.97
C GLY A 118 -3.54 16.55 -8.65
N LYS A 119 -2.28 16.21 -8.95
CA LYS A 119 -1.89 14.87 -9.39
C LYS A 119 -0.57 14.45 -8.76
N VAL A 120 -0.42 13.15 -8.54
CA VAL A 120 0.83 12.52 -8.10
C VAL A 120 0.94 11.13 -8.73
N LEU A 121 2.16 10.71 -9.07
CA LEU A 121 2.44 9.34 -9.47
C LEU A 121 2.46 8.43 -8.24
N HIS A 122 1.79 7.28 -8.29
CA HIS A 122 1.76 6.38 -7.16
C HIS A 122 3.17 5.80 -6.89
N PRO A 123 3.67 5.77 -5.64
CA PRO A 123 5.04 5.34 -5.36
C PRO A 123 5.30 3.86 -5.66
N SER A 124 4.24 3.03 -5.68
CA SER A 124 4.33 1.59 -5.96
C SER A 124 3.61 1.17 -7.24
N ASN A 125 3.12 2.11 -8.07
CA ASN A 125 2.42 1.80 -9.31
C ASN A 125 2.58 2.93 -10.35
N ALA A 126 2.58 2.59 -11.64
CA ALA A 126 2.56 3.58 -12.73
C ALA A 126 1.26 4.41 -12.80
N ASN A 127 0.27 4.11 -11.95
CA ASN A 127 -0.99 4.85 -11.91
C ASN A 127 -0.83 6.24 -11.32
N THR A 128 -1.49 7.23 -11.94
CA THR A 128 -1.55 8.61 -11.43
C THR A 128 -2.78 8.78 -10.54
N LEU A 129 -2.56 9.17 -9.28
CA LEU A 129 -3.63 9.60 -8.39
C LEU A 129 -3.96 11.06 -8.67
N ARG A 130 -5.26 11.38 -8.70
CA ARG A 130 -5.75 12.72 -9.02
C ARG A 130 -6.77 13.16 -7.99
N VAL A 131 -6.74 14.44 -7.66
CA VAL A 131 -7.77 15.10 -6.86
C VAL A 131 -8.23 16.36 -7.58
N SER A 132 -9.54 16.58 -7.60
CA SER A 132 -10.11 17.85 -8.04
C SER A 132 -11.09 18.32 -6.99
N LYS A 133 -10.93 19.57 -6.58
CA LYS A 133 -11.83 20.24 -5.64
C LYS A 133 -12.17 21.62 -6.17
N ARG A 134 -13.43 21.98 -6.00
CA ARG A 134 -13.97 23.28 -6.34
C ARG A 134 -14.43 23.96 -5.06
N TYR A 135 -14.07 25.22 -4.91
CA TYR A 135 -14.48 26.05 -3.81
C TYR A 135 -15.15 27.31 -4.36
N VAL A 136 -16.23 27.73 -3.73
CA VAL A 136 -16.83 29.04 -3.98
C VAL A 136 -16.31 29.97 -2.89
N LEU A 137 -15.61 31.01 -3.32
CA LEU A 137 -15.04 32.04 -2.46
C LEU A 137 -15.92 33.29 -2.55
N LEU A 138 -16.34 33.76 -1.38
CA LEU A 138 -17.04 35.03 -1.20
C LEU A 138 -16.03 35.99 -0.57
N LEU A 139 -15.68 37.04 -1.30
CA LEU A 139 -14.80 38.09 -0.77
C LEU A 139 -15.68 39.21 -0.20
N PRO A 140 -15.45 39.62 1.07
CA PRO A 140 -16.17 40.72 1.69
C PRO A 140 -15.80 42.08 1.08
#